data_AF-A0A7K8G7Q7-F1
#
_entry.id   AF-A0A7K8G7Q7-F1
#
_cell.length_a   1.000
_cell.length_b   1.000
_cell.length_c   1.000
_cell.angle_alpha   90.00
_cell.angle_beta   90.00
_cell.angle_gamma   90.00
#
_symmetry.space_group_name_H-M   'P 1'
#
loop_
_entity.id
_entity.type
_entity.pdbx_description
1 polymer ?
#
loop_
_entity_poly.entity_id
_entity_poly.type
_entity_poly.pdbx_seq_one_letter_code
_entity_poly.pdbx_strand_id
1 'polypeptide(L)'
;RKIQRYVRKDGKCNVHHGNVRETYRYLTDIFTTLVDLKWRFNLLIFVMVYTVTWLFFGMIWWLIAYMRGDMDHIGDSTWTPCVSNLNGFVSAFLFSIETETTIGYGYRVITDKCPEGIILLLVQSVLGSIVNAFMVGCMFVKISQPKKRAETLVFSTNAVISMRDGKLCLMFRVGDLRNSHIVEASIRAKLIKSKQTKEGEFIPLNQTDINVGYYTGDDRLFLVSPLIISHEINQQSPFWEISKAQLPKEELEIVVILEGMVEATGMTCQARSSYITSEILWGYRFTPVLTLEDGFYEVDYNSFHETYETNTPVYSAKELAEMASRAELPLTWSVSSKLDQ
;
A
#
# COMPACT_ATOMS: atom_id res chain seq x y z
N ARG A 1 28.15 6.75 -10.99
CA ARG A 1 26.90 7.56 -10.94
C ARG A 1 25.88 6.74 -10.14
N LYS A 2 25.32 7.23 -9.03
CA LYS A 2 24.41 6.42 -8.19
C LYS A 2 23.03 6.46 -8.87
N ILE A 3 22.64 5.36 -9.52
CA ILE A 3 21.36 5.27 -10.22
C ILE A 3 20.25 5.34 -9.17
N GLN A 4 19.27 6.21 -9.41
CA GLN A 4 18.16 6.39 -8.50
C GLN A 4 17.15 5.25 -8.70
N ARG A 5 16.87 4.50 -7.62
CA ARG A 5 15.89 3.42 -7.62
C ARG A 5 14.46 3.91 -7.88
N TYR A 6 13.68 3.15 -8.61
CA TYR A 6 12.26 3.37 -8.92
C TYR A 6 11.38 3.15 -7.69
N VAL A 7 11.64 2.08 -6.92
CA VAL A 7 10.94 1.76 -5.67
C VAL A 7 11.95 1.73 -4.53
N ARG A 8 11.57 2.27 -3.36
CA ARG A 8 12.39 2.20 -2.14
C ARG A 8 12.17 0.87 -1.43
N LYS A 9 13.09 0.50 -0.53
CA LYS A 9 12.95 -0.68 0.33
C LYS A 9 11.69 -0.68 1.21
N ASP A 10 11.15 0.50 1.53
CA ASP A 10 9.90 0.68 2.26
C ASP A 10 8.64 0.63 1.35
N GLY A 11 8.81 0.31 0.06
CA GLY A 11 7.73 0.17 -0.90
C GLY A 11 7.16 1.47 -1.47
N LYS A 12 7.73 2.64 -1.12
CA LYS A 12 7.36 3.93 -1.73
C LYS A 12 7.99 4.06 -3.11
N CYS A 13 7.19 4.50 -4.09
CA CYS A 13 7.65 4.75 -5.46
C CYS A 13 8.22 6.17 -5.59
N ASN A 14 9.39 6.30 -6.23
CA ASN A 14 10.02 7.59 -6.51
C ASN A 14 9.50 8.18 -7.84
N VAL A 15 8.18 8.38 -7.93
CA VAL A 15 7.52 8.89 -9.15
C VAL A 15 6.67 10.10 -8.79
N HIS A 16 6.87 11.19 -9.54
CA HIS A 16 6.02 12.37 -9.48
C HIS A 16 5.25 12.49 -10.79
N HIS A 17 3.92 12.55 -10.69
CA HIS A 17 3.05 12.79 -11.84
C HIS A 17 3.01 14.28 -12.15
N GLY A 18 3.79 14.72 -13.14
CA GLY A 18 3.79 16.10 -13.62
C GLY A 18 2.77 16.34 -14.73
N ASN A 19 2.37 17.60 -14.92
CA ASN A 19 1.53 18.07 -16.03
C ASN A 19 0.18 17.34 -16.21
N VAL A 20 -0.46 16.94 -15.12
CA VAL A 20 -1.84 16.43 -15.16
C VAL A 20 -2.79 17.60 -15.45
N ARG A 21 -3.19 17.76 -16.73
CA ARG A 21 -4.05 18.87 -17.18
C ARG A 21 -5.47 18.82 -16.60
N GLU A 22 -5.95 17.64 -16.21
CA GLU A 22 -7.33 17.39 -15.79
C GLU A 22 -7.43 17.25 -14.26
N THR A 23 -7.02 18.28 -13.52
CA THR A 23 -7.05 18.28 -12.05
C THR A 23 -8.46 18.16 -11.46
N TYR A 24 -9.50 18.53 -12.23
CA TYR A 24 -10.89 18.39 -11.82
C TYR A 24 -11.30 16.94 -11.52
N ARG A 25 -10.61 15.94 -12.10
CA ARG A 25 -10.88 14.52 -11.85
C ARG A 25 -10.66 14.13 -10.38
N TYR A 26 -9.74 14.79 -9.68
CA TYR A 26 -9.56 14.60 -8.24
C TYR A 26 -10.76 15.12 -7.42
N LEU A 27 -11.45 16.16 -7.90
CA LEU A 27 -12.65 16.67 -7.24
C LEU A 27 -13.89 15.84 -7.57
N THR A 28 -13.94 15.25 -8.77
CA THR A 28 -15.03 14.33 -9.15
C THR A 28 -15.08 13.12 -8.21
N ASP A 29 -13.92 12.62 -7.78
CA ASP A 29 -13.81 11.58 -6.75
C ASP A 29 -13.27 12.15 -5.44
N ILE A 30 -14.08 13.03 -4.82
CA ILE A 30 -13.73 13.69 -3.57
C ILE A 30 -13.55 12.70 -2.42
N PHE A 31 -14.28 11.58 -2.43
CA PHE A 31 -14.23 10.59 -1.36
C PHE A 31 -12.87 9.91 -1.28
N THR A 32 -12.35 9.38 -2.39
CA THR A 32 -11.00 8.76 -2.39
C THR A 32 -9.93 9.79 -2.05
N THR A 33 -10.07 11.01 -2.55
CA THR A 33 -9.14 12.11 -2.27
C THR A 33 -9.06 12.43 -0.78
N LEU A 34 -10.21 12.54 -0.08
CA LEU A 34 -10.26 12.78 1.36
C LEU A 34 -9.66 11.63 2.18
N VAL A 35 -9.92 10.39 1.77
CA VAL A 35 -9.39 9.21 2.44
C VAL A 35 -7.87 9.12 2.25
N ASP A 36 -7.33 9.49 1.09
CA ASP A 36 -5.89 9.42 0.79
C ASP A 36 -5.06 10.56 1.36
N LEU A 37 -5.68 11.69 1.74
CA LEU A 37 -4.99 12.78 2.43
C LEU A 37 -4.29 12.32 3.71
N LYS A 38 -3.22 13.03 4.11
CA LYS A 38 -2.54 12.77 5.39
C LYS A 38 -3.51 13.04 6.55
N TRP A 39 -3.33 12.33 7.66
CA TRP A 39 -4.15 12.47 8.87
C TRP A 39 -4.36 13.91 9.33
N ARG A 40 -3.30 14.74 9.28
CA ARG A 40 -3.37 16.16 9.67
C ARG A 40 -4.39 16.95 8.84
N PHE A 41 -4.42 16.73 7.53
CA PHE A 41 -5.37 17.41 6.65
C PHE A 41 -6.78 16.86 6.80
N ASN A 42 -6.92 15.54 6.97
CA ASN A 42 -8.24 14.95 7.17
C ASN A 42 -8.88 15.43 8.49
N LEU A 43 -8.13 15.46 9.60
CA LEU A 43 -8.61 16.04 10.86
C LEU A 43 -8.96 17.52 10.75
N LEU A 44 -8.15 18.30 10.01
CA LEU A 44 -8.45 19.71 9.75
C LEU A 44 -9.77 19.88 8.97
N ILE A 45 -9.97 19.10 7.90
CA ILE A 45 -11.19 19.13 7.09
C ILE A 45 -12.39 18.70 7.91
N PHE A 46 -12.25 17.67 8.75
CA PHE A 46 -13.30 17.21 9.65
C PHE A 46 -13.76 18.35 10.58
N VAL A 47 -12.84 18.99 11.30
CA VAL A 47 -13.17 20.12 12.18
C VAL A 47 -13.75 21.29 11.39
N MET A 48 -13.20 21.59 10.21
CA MET A 48 -13.68 22.68 9.36
C MET A 48 -15.11 22.45 8.89
N VAL A 49 -15.48 21.24 8.47
CA VAL A 49 -16.83 20.96 7.97
C VAL A 49 -17.87 21.12 9.07
N TYR A 50 -17.67 20.52 10.25
CA TYR A 50 -18.61 20.69 11.37
C TYR A 50 -18.70 22.15 11.84
N THR A 51 -17.58 22.85 11.95
CA THR A 51 -17.61 24.26 12.37
C THR A 51 -18.31 25.15 11.34
N VAL A 52 -18.12 24.90 10.04
CA VAL A 52 -18.81 25.64 8.98
C VAL A 52 -20.31 25.33 8.95
N THR A 53 -20.73 24.07 9.13
CA THR A 53 -22.17 23.73 9.20
C THR A 53 -22.83 24.39 10.41
N TRP A 54 -22.21 24.32 11.58
CA TRP A 54 -22.73 24.98 12.79
C TRP A 54 -22.78 26.50 12.67
N LEU A 55 -21.79 27.13 12.06
CA LEU A 55 -21.79 28.58 11.82
C LEU A 55 -22.85 28.98 10.78
N PHE A 56 -23.00 28.19 9.72
CA PHE A 56 -23.98 28.43 8.67
C PHE A 56 -25.41 28.36 9.22
N PHE A 57 -25.77 27.26 9.89
CA PHE A 57 -27.08 27.13 10.51
C PHE A 57 -27.29 28.10 11.68
N GLY A 58 -26.27 28.35 12.50
CA GLY A 58 -26.32 29.35 13.57
C GLY A 58 -26.60 30.77 13.05
N MET A 59 -26.03 31.13 11.89
CA MET A 59 -26.32 32.40 11.22
C MET A 59 -27.76 32.45 10.70
N ILE A 60 -28.28 31.37 10.12
CA ILE A 60 -29.68 31.33 9.65
C ILE A 60 -30.65 31.41 10.83
N TRP A 61 -30.40 30.70 11.93
CA TRP A 61 -31.21 30.80 13.15
C TRP A 61 -31.22 32.21 13.72
N TRP A 62 -30.05 32.86 13.77
CA TRP A 62 -29.95 34.24 14.19
C TRP A 62 -30.69 35.19 13.24
N LEU A 63 -30.61 34.97 11.93
CA LEU A 63 -31.30 35.77 10.92
C LEU A 63 -32.82 35.64 11.03
N ILE A 64 -33.35 34.43 11.23
CA ILE A 64 -34.80 34.22 11.45
C ILE A 64 -35.25 34.96 12.71
N ALA A 65 -34.52 34.83 13.82
CA ALA A 65 -34.83 35.54 15.06
C ALA A 65 -34.77 37.06 14.87
N TYR A 66 -33.82 37.56 14.08
CA TYR A 66 -33.68 38.99 13.77
C TYR A 66 -34.83 39.52 12.90
N MET A 67 -35.14 38.86 11.78
CA MET A 67 -36.22 39.30 10.88
C MET A 67 -37.59 39.25 11.53
N ARG A 68 -37.80 38.31 12.47
CA ARG A 68 -39.04 38.18 13.22
C ARG A 68 -39.20 39.23 14.33
N GLY A 69 -38.12 39.90 14.73
CA GLY A 69 -38.11 40.85 15.84
C GLY A 69 -38.06 40.16 17.22
N ASP A 70 -37.64 38.89 17.28
CA ASP A 70 -37.53 38.14 18.55
C ASP A 70 -36.47 38.77 19.48
N MET A 71 -35.45 39.41 18.91
CA MET A 71 -34.41 40.09 19.69
C MET A 71 -34.84 41.46 20.25
N ASP A 72 -35.88 42.08 19.69
CA ASP A 72 -36.38 43.38 20.15
C ASP A 72 -37.32 43.25 21.36
N HIS A 73 -37.93 42.06 21.54
CA HIS A 73 -38.91 41.77 22.59
C HIS A 73 -38.34 40.87 23.70
N ILE A 74 -37.02 40.91 23.94
CA ILE A 74 -36.38 40.10 24.98
C ILE A 74 -36.89 40.55 26.36
N GLY A 75 -37.57 39.65 27.08
CA GLY A 75 -38.14 39.92 28.40
C GLY A 75 -39.60 40.38 28.41
N ASP A 76 -40.23 40.48 27.24
CA ASP A 76 -41.68 40.68 27.13
C ASP A 76 -42.42 39.37 27.42
N SER A 77 -43.35 39.39 28.37
CA SER A 77 -44.15 38.21 28.74
C SER A 77 -45.25 37.88 27.74
N THR A 78 -45.56 38.80 26.81
CA THR A 78 -46.60 38.63 25.80
C THR A 78 -46.07 38.04 24.49
N TRP A 79 -44.77 38.19 24.21
CA TRP A 79 -44.13 37.67 23.01
C TRP A 79 -43.52 36.29 23.25
N THR A 80 -43.74 35.38 22.31
CA THR A 80 -43.13 34.04 22.33
C THR A 80 -42.16 33.91 21.15
N PRO A 81 -40.84 33.85 21.41
CA PRO A 81 -39.86 33.79 20.33
C PRO A 81 -39.89 32.44 19.63
N CYS A 82 -39.32 32.39 18.43
CA CYS A 82 -39.20 31.16 17.66
C CYS A 82 -38.38 30.09 18.41
N VAL A 83 -37.31 30.52 19.07
CA VAL A 83 -36.49 29.70 19.97
C VAL A 83 -36.30 30.46 21.27
N SER A 84 -36.60 29.82 22.39
CA SER A 84 -36.42 30.41 23.72
C SER A 84 -34.94 30.67 24.03
N ASN A 85 -34.67 31.76 24.76
CA ASN A 85 -33.33 32.12 25.26
C ASN A 85 -32.27 32.33 24.15
N LEU A 86 -32.68 32.86 22.99
CA LEU A 86 -31.79 33.39 21.96
C LEU A 86 -31.50 34.89 22.20
N ASN A 87 -30.46 35.18 22.98
CA ASN A 87 -30.08 36.55 23.35
C ASN A 87 -29.18 37.23 22.31
N GLY A 88 -28.63 36.49 21.34
CA GLY A 88 -27.75 37.00 20.29
C GLY A 88 -27.14 35.89 19.43
N PHE A 89 -26.11 36.23 18.65
CA PHE A 89 -25.48 35.29 17.71
C PHE A 89 -24.85 34.08 18.40
N VAL A 90 -24.17 34.28 19.54
CA VAL A 90 -23.51 33.17 20.26
C VAL A 90 -24.52 32.14 20.77
N SER A 91 -25.69 32.59 21.26
CA SER A 91 -26.76 31.67 21.65
C SER A 91 -27.38 30.94 20.46
N ALA A 92 -27.45 31.57 19.28
CA ALA A 92 -27.92 30.91 18.06
C ALA A 92 -26.92 29.87 17.55
N PHE A 93 -25.62 30.15 17.66
CA PHE A 93 -24.56 29.18 17.39
C PHE A 93 -24.62 27.98 18.33
N LEU A 94 -24.79 28.21 19.64
CA LEU A 94 -24.96 27.12 20.61
C LEU A 94 -26.21 26.29 20.31
N PHE A 95 -27.34 26.93 20.00
CA PHE A 95 -28.57 26.22 19.60
C PHE A 95 -28.36 25.39 18.32
N SER A 96 -27.62 25.92 17.35
CA SER A 96 -27.28 25.19 16.12
C SER A 96 -26.47 23.92 16.42
N ILE A 97 -25.49 24.00 17.33
CA ILE A 97 -24.72 22.81 17.77
C ILE A 97 -25.65 21.83 18.49
N GLU A 98 -26.42 22.30 19.47
CA GLU A 98 -27.35 21.46 20.25
C GLU A 98 -28.32 20.69 19.37
N THR A 99 -28.77 21.32 18.28
CA THR A 99 -29.70 20.75 17.31
C THR A 99 -29.01 19.75 16.37
N GLU A 100 -27.91 20.15 15.70
CA GLU A 100 -27.24 19.30 14.71
C GLU A 100 -26.57 18.07 15.34
N THR A 101 -25.99 18.23 16.53
CA THR A 101 -25.38 17.12 17.28
C THR A 101 -26.40 16.34 18.11
N THR A 102 -27.66 16.77 18.13
CA THR A 102 -28.77 16.15 18.87
C THR A 102 -28.55 16.06 20.38
N ILE A 103 -27.73 16.95 20.95
CA ILE A 103 -27.52 17.06 22.40
C ILE A 103 -28.78 17.62 23.09
N GLY A 104 -29.34 18.70 22.53
CA GLY A 104 -30.60 19.31 22.96
C GLY A 104 -30.71 19.53 24.48
N TYR A 105 -29.90 20.41 25.07
CA TYR A 105 -29.91 20.64 26.53
C TYR A 105 -31.26 21.09 27.11
N GLY A 106 -32.18 21.57 26.26
CA GLY A 106 -33.52 21.97 26.67
C GLY A 106 -33.62 23.37 27.29
N TYR A 107 -32.50 24.09 27.39
CA TYR A 107 -32.50 25.52 27.75
C TYR A 107 -32.97 26.40 26.59
N ARG A 108 -32.63 26.01 25.35
CA ARG A 108 -33.10 26.64 24.10
C ARG A 108 -34.04 25.66 23.41
N VAL A 109 -35.30 26.06 23.27
CA VAL A 109 -36.37 25.20 22.78
C VAL A 109 -37.14 25.93 21.68
N ILE A 110 -37.39 25.23 20.57
CA ILE A 110 -38.20 25.73 19.47
C ILE A 110 -39.69 25.75 19.85
N THR A 111 -40.42 26.76 19.40
CA THR A 111 -41.86 26.91 19.65
C THR A 111 -42.70 26.70 18.37
N ASP A 112 -44.01 26.59 18.54
CA ASP A 112 -45.01 26.45 17.46
C ASP A 112 -45.25 27.74 16.67
N LYS A 113 -44.66 28.87 17.09
CA LYS A 113 -45.00 30.21 16.60
C LYS A 113 -44.36 30.57 15.26
N CYS A 114 -43.34 29.83 14.83
CA CYS A 114 -42.57 30.10 13.63
C CYS A 114 -42.53 28.87 12.69
N PRO A 115 -43.33 28.84 11.60
CA PRO A 115 -43.24 27.73 10.64
C PRO A 115 -41.87 27.67 9.94
N GLU A 116 -41.23 28.83 9.74
CA GLU A 116 -39.88 28.95 9.17
C GLU A 116 -38.83 28.20 10.01
N GLY A 117 -38.90 28.32 11.34
CA GLY A 117 -38.01 27.61 12.26
C GLY A 117 -38.21 26.09 12.18
N ILE A 118 -39.44 25.61 12.06
CA ILE A 118 -39.75 24.18 11.93
C ILE A 118 -39.16 23.61 10.63
N ILE A 119 -39.31 24.32 9.51
CA ILE A 119 -38.73 23.91 8.23
C ILE A 119 -37.20 23.91 8.31
N LEU A 120 -36.59 24.93 8.93
CA LEU A 120 -35.15 25.00 9.12
C LEU A 120 -34.64 23.83 9.97
N LEU A 121 -35.32 23.53 11.08
CA LEU A 121 -35.00 22.40 11.94
C LEU A 121 -35.00 21.07 11.17
N LEU A 122 -36.01 20.88 10.30
CA LEU A 122 -36.11 19.68 9.46
C LEU A 122 -34.95 19.60 8.46
N VAL A 123 -34.67 20.70 7.75
CA VAL A 123 -33.54 20.77 6.80
C VAL A 123 -32.21 20.54 7.49
N GLN A 124 -31.99 21.16 8.66
CA GLN A 124 -30.78 21.01 9.45
C GLN A 124 -30.59 19.56 9.94
N SER A 125 -31.67 18.91 10.40
CA SER A 125 -31.61 17.52 10.87
C SER A 125 -31.24 16.56 9.73
N VAL A 126 -31.82 16.76 8.54
CA VAL A 126 -31.54 15.93 7.36
C VAL A 126 -30.10 16.16 6.86
N LEU A 127 -29.70 17.41 6.66
CA LEU A 127 -28.35 17.72 6.16
C LEU A 127 -27.26 17.38 7.19
N GLY A 128 -27.51 17.60 8.48
CA GLY A 128 -26.62 17.21 9.57
C GLY A 128 -26.38 15.69 9.58
N SER A 129 -27.44 14.90 9.39
CA SER A 129 -27.32 13.43 9.28
C SER A 129 -26.47 13.00 8.09
N ILE A 130 -26.64 13.66 6.92
CA ILE A 130 -25.87 13.37 5.70
C ILE A 130 -24.38 13.72 5.90
N VAL A 131 -24.09 14.91 6.42
CA VAL A 131 -22.71 15.36 6.69
C VAL A 131 -22.03 14.45 7.71
N ASN A 132 -22.74 14.09 8.79
CA ASN A 132 -22.22 13.19 9.80
C ASN A 132 -21.93 11.80 9.24
N ALA A 133 -22.85 11.22 8.47
CA ALA A 133 -22.66 9.92 7.82
C ALA A 133 -21.45 9.93 6.85
N PHE A 134 -21.29 11.00 6.07
CA PHE A 134 -20.16 11.15 5.16
C PHE A 134 -18.82 11.22 5.91
N MET A 135 -18.74 12.04 6.96
CA MET A 135 -17.50 12.24 7.72
C MET A 135 -17.11 11.01 8.54
N VAL A 136 -18.07 10.38 9.24
CA VAL A 136 -17.84 9.14 9.97
C VAL A 136 -17.47 8.01 9.02
N GLY A 137 -18.14 7.89 7.88
CA GLY A 137 -17.82 6.92 6.83
C GLY A 137 -16.39 7.10 6.29
N CYS A 138 -15.99 8.34 5.99
CA CYS A 138 -14.63 8.64 5.56
C CYS A 138 -13.58 8.26 6.63
N MET A 139 -13.86 8.55 7.90
CA MET A 139 -12.96 8.19 9.01
C MET A 139 -12.86 6.67 9.19
N PHE A 140 -14.00 5.97 9.16
CA PHE A 140 -14.06 4.52 9.28
C PHE A 140 -13.25 3.83 8.17
N VAL A 141 -13.43 4.24 6.92
CA VAL A 141 -12.67 3.71 5.79
C VAL A 141 -11.18 3.98 5.98
N LYS A 142 -10.79 5.21 6.34
CA LYS A 142 -9.39 5.57 6.56
C LYS A 142 -8.70 4.78 7.67
N ILE A 143 -9.41 4.52 8.77
CA ILE A 143 -8.91 3.69 9.88
C ILE A 143 -8.76 2.24 9.44
N SER A 144 -9.73 1.75 8.68
CA SER A 144 -9.77 0.35 8.25
C SER A 144 -8.75 0.04 7.15
N GLN A 145 -8.29 1.04 6.38
CA GLN A 145 -7.36 0.84 5.27
C GLN A 145 -6.16 -0.06 5.66
N PRO A 146 -5.88 -1.13 4.89
CA PRO A 146 -4.85 -2.10 5.24
C PRO A 146 -3.42 -1.60 4.94
N LYS A 147 -3.22 -0.30 4.69
CA LYS A 147 -1.90 0.28 4.39
C LYS A 147 -0.90 0.03 5.54
N LYS A 148 -1.38 0.04 6.79
CA LYS A 148 -0.55 -0.31 7.97
C LYS A 148 -0.19 -1.80 8.04
N ARG A 149 -0.97 -2.68 7.40
CA ARG A 149 -0.66 -4.11 7.36
C ARG A 149 0.55 -4.40 6.48
N ALA A 150 0.76 -3.62 5.42
CA ALA A 150 1.97 -3.71 4.62
C ALA A 150 3.26 -3.38 5.41
N GLU A 151 3.16 -2.65 6.54
CA GLU A 151 4.32 -2.36 7.40
C GLU A 151 4.77 -3.57 8.22
N THR A 152 3.91 -4.57 8.44
CA THR A 152 4.27 -5.82 9.17
C THR A 152 4.71 -6.94 8.24
N LEU A 153 4.60 -6.74 6.93
CA LEU A 153 5.11 -7.65 5.91
C LEU A 153 6.53 -7.22 5.55
N VAL A 154 7.49 -8.08 5.86
CA VAL A 154 8.92 -7.80 5.71
C VAL A 154 9.52 -8.58 4.55
N PHE A 155 10.42 -7.92 3.84
CA PHE A 155 11.26 -8.53 2.80
C PHE A 155 12.71 -8.54 3.29
N SER A 156 13.50 -9.51 2.84
CA SER A 156 14.93 -9.51 3.12
C SER A 156 15.60 -8.24 2.62
N THR A 157 16.71 -7.86 3.27
CA THR A 157 17.45 -6.66 2.85
C THR A 157 18.12 -6.88 1.50
N ASN A 158 18.66 -8.08 1.30
CA ASN A 158 19.35 -8.49 0.09
C ASN A 158 18.59 -9.61 -0.62
N ALA A 159 18.77 -9.70 -1.92
CA ALA A 159 18.48 -10.91 -2.69
C ALA A 159 19.80 -11.68 -2.84
N VAL A 160 19.72 -13.00 -2.99
CA VAL A 160 20.91 -13.85 -3.14
C VAL A 160 20.79 -14.71 -4.38
N ILE A 161 21.92 -14.99 -5.03
CA ILE A 161 22.01 -15.95 -6.14
C ILE A 161 22.91 -17.09 -5.71
N SER A 162 22.41 -18.33 -5.76
CA SER A 162 23.25 -19.52 -5.53
C SER A 162 22.66 -20.76 -6.19
N MET A 163 23.45 -21.83 -6.22
CA MET A 163 23.02 -23.13 -6.76
C MET A 163 22.03 -23.80 -5.81
N ARG A 164 20.94 -24.35 -6.37
CA ARG A 164 19.96 -25.18 -5.69
C ARG A 164 19.57 -26.32 -6.62
N ASP A 165 19.81 -27.56 -6.19
CA ASP A 165 19.51 -28.79 -6.94
C ASP A 165 20.00 -28.76 -8.41
N GLY A 166 21.24 -28.30 -8.60
CA GLY A 166 21.88 -28.22 -9.92
C GLY A 166 21.48 -26.99 -10.77
N LYS A 167 20.58 -26.14 -10.29
CA LYS A 167 20.12 -24.94 -11.00
C LYS A 167 20.54 -23.67 -10.29
N LEU A 168 20.81 -22.62 -11.05
CA LEU A 168 21.10 -21.29 -10.51
C LEU A 168 19.78 -20.58 -10.18
N CYS A 169 19.62 -20.12 -8.94
CA CYS A 169 18.38 -19.51 -8.48
C CYS A 169 18.61 -18.12 -7.87
N LEU A 170 17.75 -17.17 -8.21
CA LEU A 170 17.64 -15.88 -7.53
C LEU A 170 16.62 -15.99 -6.41
N MET A 171 17.00 -15.61 -5.20
CA MET A 171 16.21 -15.83 -4.00
C MET A 171 16.07 -14.56 -3.16
N PHE A 172 14.90 -14.35 -2.60
CA PHE A 172 14.65 -13.34 -1.57
C PHE A 172 13.70 -13.91 -0.52
N ARG A 173 13.81 -13.44 0.72
CA ARG A 173 12.96 -13.91 1.82
C ARG A 173 11.81 -12.94 2.07
N VAL A 174 10.65 -13.49 2.40
CA VAL A 174 9.45 -12.75 2.80
C VAL A 174 8.94 -13.31 4.13
N GLY A 175 8.38 -12.47 5.00
CA GLY A 175 7.82 -12.87 6.28
C GLY A 175 6.65 -11.99 6.71
N ASP A 176 5.76 -12.56 7.53
CA ASP A 176 4.72 -11.82 8.25
C ASP A 176 5.06 -11.81 9.73
N LEU A 177 5.22 -10.61 10.30
CA LEU A 177 5.53 -10.44 11.72
C LEU A 177 4.32 -10.70 12.64
N ARG A 178 3.11 -10.85 12.08
CA ARG A 178 1.88 -11.10 12.86
C ARG A 178 1.45 -12.56 12.77
N ASN A 179 0.75 -13.00 13.82
CA ASN A 179 0.16 -14.35 13.88
C ASN A 179 -1.07 -14.53 12.98
N SER A 180 -1.86 -13.46 12.78
CA SER A 180 -3.01 -13.47 11.85
C SER A 180 -2.54 -13.64 10.40
N HIS A 181 -3.31 -14.30 9.56
CA HIS A 181 -2.87 -14.68 8.23
C HIS A 181 -3.12 -13.61 7.15
N ILE A 182 -2.34 -13.69 6.08
CA ILE A 182 -2.66 -13.06 4.81
C ILE A 182 -3.37 -14.11 3.94
N VAL A 183 -4.66 -13.90 3.71
CA VAL A 183 -5.51 -14.81 2.94
C VAL A 183 -5.26 -14.57 1.45
N GLU A 184 -5.19 -15.64 0.65
CA GLU A 184 -4.86 -15.57 -0.79
C GLU A 184 -3.56 -14.79 -1.06
N ALA A 185 -2.55 -15.01 -0.22
CA ALA A 185 -1.25 -14.38 -0.41
C ALA A 185 -0.65 -14.82 -1.76
N SER A 186 -0.23 -13.86 -2.57
CA SER A 186 0.42 -14.09 -3.85
C SER A 186 1.63 -13.18 -4.02
N ILE A 187 2.72 -13.74 -4.55
CA ILE A 187 3.96 -13.02 -4.80
C ILE A 187 4.20 -12.86 -6.29
N ARG A 188 4.59 -11.66 -6.71
CA ARG A 188 5.06 -11.39 -8.06
C ARG A 188 6.30 -10.52 -8.05
N ALA A 189 7.13 -10.66 -9.07
CA ALA A 189 8.35 -9.89 -9.22
C ALA A 189 8.45 -9.31 -10.64
N LYS A 190 8.87 -8.05 -10.74
CA LYS A 190 9.11 -7.34 -11.99
C LYS A 190 10.58 -6.96 -12.06
N LEU A 191 11.24 -7.28 -13.17
CA LEU A 191 12.52 -6.67 -13.52
C LEU A 191 12.24 -5.33 -14.19
N ILE A 192 12.91 -4.29 -13.71
CA ILE A 192 12.90 -2.95 -14.28
C ILE A 192 14.31 -2.65 -14.81
N LYS A 193 14.40 -2.49 -16.12
CA LYS A 193 15.64 -2.13 -16.83
C LYS A 193 15.30 -1.35 -18.10
N SER A 194 16.13 -0.38 -18.46
CA SER A 194 16.00 0.31 -19.75
C SER A 194 16.34 -0.65 -20.90
N LYS A 195 15.54 -0.64 -21.96
CA LYS A 195 15.83 -1.43 -23.18
C LYS A 195 15.77 -0.55 -24.41
N GLN A 196 16.51 -0.95 -25.44
CA GLN A 196 16.34 -0.45 -26.79
C GLN A 196 15.88 -1.62 -27.67
N THR A 197 14.83 -1.41 -28.46
CA THR A 197 14.35 -2.44 -29.39
C THR A 197 15.26 -2.52 -30.63
N LYS A 198 15.12 -3.58 -31.42
CA LYS A 198 15.90 -3.74 -32.67
C LYS A 198 15.55 -2.66 -33.69
N GLU A 199 14.32 -2.16 -33.63
CA GLU A 199 13.77 -1.10 -34.45
C GLU A 199 14.23 0.30 -34.00
N GLY A 200 14.91 0.41 -32.85
CA GLY A 200 15.51 1.64 -32.35
C GLY A 200 14.72 2.37 -31.27
N GLU A 201 13.56 1.86 -30.86
CA GLU A 201 12.73 2.47 -29.79
C GLU A 201 13.41 2.32 -28.43
N PHE A 202 13.61 3.43 -27.72
CA PHE A 202 14.13 3.44 -26.36
C PHE A 202 12.98 3.43 -25.34
N ILE A 203 12.95 2.40 -24.49
CA ILE A 203 11.96 2.24 -23.42
C ILE A 203 12.67 2.48 -22.07
N PRO A 204 12.39 3.60 -21.37
CA PRO A 204 13.17 4.01 -20.20
C PRO A 204 13.13 3.04 -19.02
N LEU A 205 11.95 2.55 -18.64
CA LEU A 205 11.77 1.65 -17.49
C LEU A 205 10.90 0.47 -17.93
N ASN A 206 11.46 -0.38 -18.79
CA ASN A 206 10.75 -1.56 -19.26
C ASN A 206 10.56 -2.55 -18.11
N GLN A 207 9.33 -3.01 -17.95
CA GLN A 207 8.94 -3.94 -16.89
C GLN A 207 8.74 -5.33 -17.50
N THR A 208 9.54 -6.30 -17.10
CA THR A 208 9.36 -7.71 -17.49
C THR A 208 9.07 -8.54 -16.27
N ASP A 209 8.09 -9.43 -16.36
CA ASP A 209 7.75 -10.33 -15.25
C ASP A 209 8.85 -11.36 -15.00
N ILE A 210 9.14 -11.62 -13.73
CA ILE A 210 10.07 -12.67 -13.29
C ILE A 210 9.23 -13.80 -12.72
N ASN A 211 9.37 -15.00 -13.31
CA ASN A 211 8.62 -16.16 -12.86
C ASN A 211 9.08 -16.64 -11.47
N VAL A 212 8.19 -16.55 -10.48
CA VAL A 212 8.43 -16.99 -9.09
C VAL A 212 7.49 -18.13 -8.67
N GLY A 213 6.88 -18.83 -9.63
CA GLY A 213 5.94 -19.93 -9.37
C GLY A 213 4.60 -19.84 -10.12
N TYR A 214 4.45 -18.90 -11.06
CA TYR A 214 3.15 -18.62 -11.72
C TYR A 214 2.56 -19.83 -12.46
N TYR A 215 3.40 -20.62 -13.14
CA TYR A 215 2.92 -21.76 -13.93
C TYR A 215 2.51 -22.97 -13.07
N THR A 216 3.12 -23.14 -11.90
CA THR A 216 2.84 -24.23 -10.96
C THR A 216 1.80 -23.83 -9.90
N GLY A 217 1.58 -22.52 -9.74
CA GLY A 217 0.76 -21.94 -8.69
C GLY A 217 1.48 -21.87 -7.33
N ASP A 218 2.80 -22.02 -7.31
CA ASP A 218 3.67 -21.86 -6.12
C ASP A 218 3.88 -20.39 -5.75
N ASP A 219 3.47 -19.47 -6.62
CA ASP A 219 3.40 -18.04 -6.34
C ASP A 219 2.29 -17.71 -5.32
N ARG A 220 1.33 -18.62 -5.11
CA ARG A 220 0.30 -18.55 -4.07
C ARG A 220 0.88 -19.09 -2.76
N LEU A 221 1.13 -18.18 -1.82
CA LEU A 221 1.86 -18.47 -0.60
C LEU A 221 0.92 -18.92 0.53
N PHE A 222 1.36 -19.93 1.28
CA PHE A 222 0.90 -20.16 2.64
C PHE A 222 1.93 -19.55 3.61
N LEU A 223 1.83 -18.24 3.84
CA LEU A 223 2.82 -17.46 4.58
C LEU A 223 2.50 -17.44 6.08
N VAL A 224 3.09 -18.37 6.83
CA VAL A 224 3.05 -18.41 8.30
C VAL A 224 4.43 -18.13 8.88
N SER A 225 5.41 -18.97 8.54
CA SER A 225 6.83 -18.71 8.80
C SER A 225 7.49 -18.05 7.58
N PRO A 226 8.65 -17.41 7.73
CA PRO A 226 9.37 -16.82 6.61
C PRO A 226 9.65 -17.80 5.48
N LEU A 227 9.29 -17.41 4.25
CA LEU A 227 9.50 -18.20 3.04
C LEU A 227 10.62 -17.58 2.19
N ILE A 228 11.45 -18.44 1.59
CA ILE A 228 12.42 -18.03 0.58
C ILE A 228 11.75 -18.21 -0.78
N ILE A 229 11.44 -17.11 -1.43
CA ILE A 229 10.91 -17.09 -2.79
C ILE A 229 12.08 -17.32 -3.74
N SER A 230 11.93 -18.28 -4.65
CA SER A 230 12.98 -18.74 -5.54
C SER A 230 12.55 -18.58 -6.99
N HIS A 231 13.31 -17.79 -7.74
CA HIS A 231 13.25 -17.71 -9.20
C HIS A 231 14.34 -18.60 -9.80
N GLU A 232 13.96 -19.63 -10.53
CA GLU A 232 14.89 -20.44 -11.31
C GLU A 232 15.39 -19.65 -12.52
N ILE A 233 16.71 -19.48 -12.64
CA ILE A 233 17.34 -18.81 -13.78
C ILE A 233 17.46 -19.81 -14.92
N ASN A 234 16.37 -19.93 -15.68
CA ASN A 234 16.27 -20.76 -16.88
C ASN A 234 16.44 -19.91 -18.16
N GLN A 235 16.30 -20.54 -19.34
CA GLN A 235 16.46 -19.87 -20.64
C GLN A 235 15.51 -18.68 -20.85
N GLN A 236 14.34 -18.69 -20.21
CA GLN A 236 13.36 -17.60 -20.27
C GLN A 236 13.68 -16.47 -19.27
N SER A 237 14.59 -16.70 -18.33
CA SER A 237 14.97 -15.73 -17.32
C SER A 237 15.73 -14.56 -17.93
N PRO A 238 15.44 -13.31 -17.52
CA PRO A 238 16.28 -12.16 -17.86
C PRO A 238 17.72 -12.26 -17.34
N PHE A 239 17.98 -13.15 -16.37
CA PHE A 239 19.30 -13.38 -15.77
C PHE A 239 20.09 -14.50 -16.45
N TRP A 240 19.56 -15.11 -17.52
CA TRP A 240 20.16 -16.27 -18.18
C TRP A 240 21.62 -16.06 -18.62
N GLU A 241 21.92 -14.90 -19.18
CA GLU A 241 23.25 -14.55 -19.70
C GLU A 241 24.11 -13.76 -18.71
N ILE A 242 23.64 -13.54 -17.47
CA ILE A 242 24.34 -12.72 -16.48
C ILE A 242 25.26 -13.61 -15.63
N SER A 243 26.55 -13.33 -15.67
CA SER A 243 27.57 -13.92 -14.80
C SER A 243 27.85 -13.08 -13.54
N LYS A 244 28.57 -13.64 -12.56
CA LYS A 244 29.01 -12.92 -11.34
C LYS A 244 29.76 -11.62 -11.66
N ALA A 245 30.59 -11.63 -12.71
CA ALA A 245 31.40 -10.49 -13.11
C ALA A 245 30.60 -9.41 -13.87
N GLN A 246 29.53 -9.80 -14.54
CA GLN A 246 28.64 -8.89 -15.26
C GLN A 246 27.61 -8.25 -14.35
N LEU A 247 27.13 -8.98 -13.33
CA LEU A 247 26.07 -8.50 -12.44
C LEU A 247 26.33 -7.06 -11.93
N PRO A 248 27.49 -6.68 -11.37
CA PRO A 248 27.71 -5.31 -10.89
C PRO A 248 27.75 -4.23 -11.98
N LYS A 249 27.94 -4.63 -13.25
CA LYS A 249 27.95 -3.72 -14.41
C LYS A 249 26.54 -3.49 -14.96
N GLU A 250 25.59 -4.34 -14.59
CA GLU A 250 24.21 -4.25 -15.03
C GLU A 250 23.44 -3.19 -14.25
N GLU A 251 22.69 -2.35 -14.96
CA GLU A 251 21.80 -1.35 -14.39
C GLU A 251 20.39 -1.92 -14.34
N LEU A 252 20.05 -2.62 -13.25
CA LEU A 252 18.76 -3.26 -13.09
C LEU A 252 18.18 -3.07 -11.68
N GLU A 253 16.86 -3.18 -11.59
CA GLU A 253 16.12 -3.18 -10.34
C GLU A 253 15.03 -4.25 -10.38
N ILE A 254 14.97 -5.08 -9.35
CA ILE A 254 13.91 -6.07 -9.16
C ILE A 254 12.91 -5.48 -8.19
N VAL A 255 11.67 -5.26 -8.62
CA VAL A 255 10.57 -4.87 -7.74
C VAL A 255 9.79 -6.12 -7.35
N VAL A 256 9.69 -6.38 -6.06
CA VAL A 256 8.90 -7.47 -5.50
C VAL A 256 7.60 -6.94 -4.92
N ILE A 257 6.51 -7.66 -5.16
CA ILE A 257 5.16 -7.25 -4.78
C ILE A 257 4.47 -8.45 -4.17
N LEU A 258 4.10 -8.34 -2.89
CA LEU A 258 3.26 -9.31 -2.18
C LEU A 258 1.85 -8.73 -2.07
N GLU A 259 0.86 -9.48 -2.54
CA GLU A 259 -0.55 -9.14 -2.46
C GLU A 259 -1.30 -10.18 -1.64
N GLY A 260 -2.38 -9.78 -1.01
CA GLY A 260 -3.29 -10.69 -0.32
C GLY A 260 -4.30 -9.94 0.55
N MET A 261 -5.25 -10.65 1.12
CA MET A 261 -6.31 -10.08 1.95
C MET A 261 -5.98 -10.14 3.44
N VAL A 262 -6.30 -9.08 4.16
CA VAL A 262 -6.16 -9.03 5.61
C VAL A 262 -7.33 -9.77 6.25
N GLU A 263 -7.05 -10.87 6.96
CA GLU A 263 -8.02 -11.78 7.56
C GLU A 263 -9.18 -11.08 8.29
N ALA A 264 -8.89 -10.07 9.12
CA ALA A 264 -9.91 -9.38 9.91
C ALA A 264 -10.84 -8.44 9.12
N THR A 265 -10.40 -7.92 7.97
CA THR A 265 -11.14 -6.87 7.23
C THR A 265 -11.63 -7.32 5.85
N GLY A 266 -11.09 -8.41 5.32
CA GLY A 266 -11.33 -8.85 3.94
C GLY A 266 -10.80 -7.89 2.87
N MET A 267 -10.11 -6.81 3.24
CA MET A 267 -9.53 -5.87 2.29
C MET A 267 -8.19 -6.36 1.76
N THR A 268 -7.96 -6.15 0.48
CA THR A 268 -6.69 -6.45 -0.19
C THR A 268 -5.61 -5.46 0.23
N CYS A 269 -4.42 -5.98 0.53
CA CYS A 269 -3.23 -5.24 0.86
C CYS A 269 -2.13 -5.57 -0.15
N GLN A 270 -1.21 -4.63 -0.33
CA GLN A 270 -0.07 -4.79 -1.22
C GLN A 270 1.19 -4.24 -0.53
N ALA A 271 2.14 -5.13 -0.24
CA ALA A 271 3.46 -4.79 0.24
C ALA A 271 4.46 -4.83 -0.93
N ARG A 272 5.39 -3.88 -0.96
CA ARG A 272 6.37 -3.75 -2.05
C ARG A 272 7.75 -3.53 -1.47
N SER A 273 8.77 -4.04 -2.15
CA SER A 273 10.16 -3.70 -1.92
C SER A 273 10.92 -3.78 -3.24
N SER A 274 12.19 -3.40 -3.25
CA SER A 274 13.03 -3.56 -4.42
C SER A 274 14.46 -3.97 -4.10
N TYR A 275 15.11 -4.60 -5.06
CA TYR A 275 16.52 -4.97 -5.04
C TYR A 275 17.20 -4.34 -6.24
N ILE A 276 18.07 -3.36 -6.01
CA ILE A 276 18.98 -2.86 -7.06
C ILE A 276 20.14 -3.83 -7.21
N THR A 277 20.87 -3.74 -8.33
CA THR A 277 22.03 -4.59 -8.63
C THR A 277 22.99 -4.80 -7.45
N SER A 278 23.33 -3.75 -6.70
CA SER A 278 24.27 -3.84 -5.57
C SER A 278 23.73 -4.58 -4.34
N GLU A 279 22.42 -4.82 -4.28
CA GLU A 279 21.73 -5.53 -3.18
C GLU A 279 21.49 -7.01 -3.54
N ILE A 280 22.01 -7.47 -4.68
CA ILE A 280 21.94 -8.86 -5.14
C ILE A 280 23.30 -9.51 -4.90
N LEU A 281 23.36 -10.42 -3.93
CA LEU A 281 24.59 -11.07 -3.49
C LEU A 281 24.80 -12.40 -4.22
N TRP A 282 25.85 -12.48 -5.04
CA TRP A 282 26.19 -13.71 -5.75
C TRP A 282 27.01 -14.67 -4.89
N GLY A 283 26.58 -15.93 -4.81
CA GLY A 283 27.21 -16.98 -4.03
C GLY A 283 26.75 -17.04 -2.58
N TYR A 284 25.60 -16.45 -2.25
CA TYR A 284 25.09 -16.40 -0.88
C TYR A 284 23.85 -17.27 -0.71
N ARG A 285 23.60 -17.69 0.53
CA ARG A 285 22.38 -18.33 1.00
C ARG A 285 21.87 -17.64 2.25
N PHE A 286 20.57 -17.75 2.52
CA PHE A 286 19.99 -17.22 3.74
C PHE A 286 20.24 -18.15 4.93
N THR A 287 20.58 -17.57 6.08
CA THR A 287 20.70 -18.31 7.35
C THR A 287 19.34 -18.90 7.74
N PRO A 288 19.25 -20.18 8.15
CA PRO A 288 18.01 -20.76 8.65
C PRO A 288 17.45 -19.94 9.83
N VAL A 289 16.12 -19.78 9.88
CA VAL A 289 15.44 -18.99 10.92
C VAL A 289 14.49 -19.81 11.79
N LEU A 290 14.26 -21.07 11.42
CA LEU A 290 13.31 -21.94 12.10
C LEU A 290 14.05 -22.91 13.02
N THR A 291 13.68 -22.90 14.29
CA THR A 291 14.08 -23.88 15.30
C THR A 291 12.84 -24.59 15.84
N LEU A 292 13.02 -25.79 16.37
CA LEU A 292 11.95 -26.56 17.01
C LEU A 292 12.18 -26.54 18.53
N GLU A 293 11.31 -25.86 19.26
CA GLU A 293 11.38 -25.72 20.72
C GLU A 293 10.06 -26.20 21.35
N ASP A 294 10.14 -27.15 22.28
CA ASP A 294 9.02 -27.65 23.10
C ASP A 294 7.68 -27.86 22.36
N GLY A 295 7.74 -28.46 21.17
CA GLY A 295 6.56 -28.81 20.37
C GLY A 295 6.01 -27.67 19.49
N PHE A 296 6.66 -26.51 19.47
CA PHE A 296 6.35 -25.39 18.57
C PHE A 296 7.55 -25.05 17.67
N TYR A 297 7.25 -24.53 16.47
CA TYR A 297 8.27 -23.95 15.60
C TYR A 297 8.48 -22.49 16.00
N GLU A 298 9.69 -22.16 16.44
CA GLU A 298 10.09 -20.78 16.75
C GLU A 298 10.83 -20.16 15.56
N VAL A 299 10.55 -18.88 15.30
CA VAL A 299 11.18 -18.09 14.23
C VAL A 299 12.07 -17.04 14.85
N ASP A 300 13.39 -17.17 14.68
CA ASP A 300 14.34 -16.13 15.05
C ASP A 300 14.41 -15.05 13.95
N TYR A 301 13.76 -13.92 14.20
CA TYR A 301 13.77 -12.77 13.29
C TYR A 301 15.11 -12.00 13.29
N ASN A 302 16.02 -12.23 14.24
CA ASN A 302 17.36 -11.62 14.18
C ASN A 302 18.13 -12.14 12.96
N SER A 303 18.01 -13.44 12.70
CA SER A 303 18.62 -14.13 11.56
C SER A 303 17.83 -13.94 10.24
N PHE A 304 16.74 -13.16 10.23
CA PHE A 304 15.86 -13.01 9.06
C PHE A 304 16.57 -12.40 7.85
N HIS A 305 17.37 -11.36 8.07
CA HIS A 305 18.09 -10.67 7.00
C HIS A 305 19.49 -11.25 6.73
N GLU A 306 19.94 -12.18 7.57
CA GLU A 306 21.31 -12.70 7.54
C GLU A 306 21.52 -13.67 6.38
N THR A 307 22.71 -13.56 5.78
CA THR A 307 23.14 -14.37 4.65
C THR A 307 24.59 -14.80 4.84
N TYR A 308 24.91 -16.03 4.46
CA TYR A 308 26.27 -16.57 4.49
C TYR A 308 26.74 -16.97 3.08
N GLU A 309 28.04 -16.93 2.86
CA GLU A 309 28.66 -17.25 1.57
C GLU A 309 28.75 -18.78 1.37
N THR A 310 28.60 -19.22 0.13
CA THR A 310 28.62 -20.63 -0.29
C THR A 310 29.36 -20.79 -1.59
N ASN A 311 29.97 -21.96 -1.78
CA ASN A 311 30.66 -22.28 -3.03
C ASN A 311 29.65 -22.35 -4.19
N THR A 312 29.64 -21.33 -5.04
CA THR A 312 28.72 -21.17 -6.17
C THR A 312 29.55 -20.83 -7.41
N PRO A 313 29.25 -21.43 -8.58
CA PRO A 313 29.93 -21.10 -9.82
C PRO A 313 29.86 -19.61 -10.16
N VAL A 314 30.90 -19.11 -10.81
CA VAL A 314 31.05 -17.69 -11.21
C VAL A 314 30.39 -17.43 -12.58
N TYR A 315 30.17 -18.49 -13.35
CA TYR A 315 29.63 -18.49 -14.70
C TYR A 315 28.13 -18.15 -14.74
N SER A 316 27.68 -17.66 -15.90
CA SER A 316 26.26 -17.44 -16.15
C SER A 316 25.47 -18.76 -16.21
N ALA A 317 24.15 -18.70 -16.01
CA ALA A 317 23.31 -19.89 -16.11
C ALA A 317 23.37 -20.55 -17.50
N LYS A 318 23.50 -19.74 -18.56
CA LYS A 318 23.75 -20.20 -19.93
C LYS A 318 25.04 -21.02 -20.07
N GLU A 319 26.15 -20.47 -19.59
CA GLU A 319 27.45 -21.15 -19.64
C GLU A 319 27.43 -22.45 -18.83
N LEU A 320 26.75 -22.46 -17.68
CA LEU A 320 26.56 -23.67 -16.87
C LEU A 320 25.77 -24.74 -17.61
N ALA A 321 24.69 -24.36 -18.30
CA ALA A 321 23.91 -25.28 -19.12
C ALA A 321 24.70 -25.83 -20.32
N GLU A 322 25.49 -24.99 -20.98
CA GLU A 322 26.37 -25.41 -22.06
C GLU A 322 27.46 -26.39 -21.57
N MET A 323 28.06 -26.13 -20.40
CA MET A 323 29.03 -27.04 -19.78
C MET A 323 28.38 -28.38 -19.39
N ALA A 324 27.19 -28.35 -18.81
CA ALA A 324 26.44 -29.57 -18.47
C ALA A 324 26.11 -30.40 -19.72
N SER A 325 25.63 -29.76 -20.80
CA SER A 325 25.34 -30.44 -22.07
C SER A 325 26.58 -31.09 -22.70
N ARG A 326 27.76 -30.49 -22.54
CA ARG A 326 29.02 -31.06 -23.02
C ARG A 326 29.48 -32.25 -22.19
N ALA A 327 29.18 -32.24 -20.88
CA ALA A 327 29.51 -33.33 -19.97
C ALA A 327 28.58 -34.55 -20.15
N GLU A 328 27.34 -34.34 -20.59
CA GLU A 328 26.37 -35.41 -20.88
C GLU A 328 26.62 -36.12 -22.23
N LEU A 329 27.39 -35.51 -23.14
CA LEU A 329 27.78 -36.17 -24.39
C LEU A 329 28.75 -37.34 -24.09
N PRO A 330 28.45 -38.58 -24.54
CA PRO A 330 29.36 -39.70 -24.37
C PRO A 330 30.74 -39.40 -24.96
N LEU A 331 31.80 -39.66 -24.19
CA LEU A 331 33.21 -39.63 -24.58
C LEU A 331 33.58 -40.72 -25.62
N THR A 332 32.77 -40.93 -26.67
CA THR A 332 32.94 -42.05 -27.60
C THR A 332 33.62 -41.70 -28.93
N TRP A 333 34.13 -40.48 -29.13
CA TRP A 333 34.67 -40.09 -30.45
C TRP A 333 36.17 -39.76 -30.53
N SER A 334 37.00 -40.08 -29.53
CA SER A 334 38.45 -39.78 -29.62
C SER A 334 39.42 -40.96 -29.53
N VAL A 335 39.06 -42.16 -30.00
CA VAL A 335 40.05 -43.20 -30.34
C VAL A 335 39.61 -44.01 -31.57
N SER A 336 39.85 -43.47 -32.76
CA SER A 336 40.11 -44.31 -33.93
C SER A 336 40.78 -43.52 -35.04
N SER A 337 42.07 -43.78 -35.24
CA SER A 337 42.77 -43.89 -36.52
C SER A 337 44.24 -43.48 -36.37
N LYS A 338 45.08 -44.48 -36.09
CA LYS A 338 46.43 -44.61 -36.65
C LYS A 338 47.02 -45.94 -36.17
N LEU A 339 46.64 -47.00 -36.88
CA LEU A 339 47.40 -48.25 -36.99
C LEU A 339 46.87 -48.95 -38.24
N ASP A 340 47.27 -48.40 -39.38
CA ASP A 340 47.42 -49.12 -40.65
C ASP A 340 48.69 -48.56 -41.29
N GLN A 341 49.80 -49.24 -41.01
CA GLN A 341 50.99 -49.37 -41.86
C GLN A 341 51.89 -50.47 -41.31
#